data_AF-A0A5K0ZZ61-F1
#
_entry.id   AF-A0A5K0ZZ61-F1
#
_cell.length_a   1.000
_cell.length_b   1.000
_cell.length_c   1.000
_cell.angle_alpha   90.00
_cell.angle_beta   90.00
_cell.angle_gamma   90.00
#
_symmetry.space_group_name_H-M   'P 1'
#
loop_
_entity.id
_entity.type
_entity.pdbx_description
1 polymer ?
#
loop_
_entity_poly.entity_id
_entity_poly.type
_entity_poly.pdbx_seq_one_letter_code
_entity_poly.pdbx_strand_id
1 'polypeptide(L)'
;TNGTKKSAEVAVRGWLPKHSHRPNILEYTAEFNVDPDFGLPGAVIVTNLHDKEFYLVEIMIQGFDEGSIFFPANSWVHSQHDNPEKRVFFSNQ
;
A
#
# COMPACT_ATOMS: atom_id res chain seq x y z
N THR A 1 -11.09 -22.98 10.33
CA THR A 1 -10.02 -22.49 9.45
C THR A 1 -9.95 -20.98 9.61
N ASN A 2 -8.95 -20.46 10.32
CA ASN A 2 -8.77 -19.00 10.42
C ASN A 2 -8.37 -18.49 9.02
N GLY A 3 -9.34 -17.95 8.29
CA GLY A 3 -9.10 -17.35 6.99
C GLY A 3 -8.21 -16.12 7.13
N THR A 4 -7.48 -15.80 6.06
CA THR A 4 -6.75 -14.53 5.96
C THR A 4 -7.73 -13.37 6.12
N LYS A 5 -7.48 -12.50 7.09
CA LYS A 5 -8.27 -11.27 7.28
C LYS A 5 -7.83 -10.24 6.23
N LYS A 6 -8.80 -9.55 5.65
CA LYS A 6 -8.57 -8.51 4.63
C LYS A 6 -9.41 -7.28 5.00
N SER A 7 -8.79 -6.11 4.99
CA SER A 7 -9.47 -4.83 5.18
C SER A 7 -10.34 -4.45 3.98
N ALA A 8 -11.20 -3.44 4.14
CA ALA A 8 -11.87 -2.80 3.01
C ALA A 8 -10.84 -2.08 2.11
N GLU A 9 -11.12 -2.03 0.81
CA GLU A 9 -10.28 -1.30 -0.14
C GLU A 9 -10.42 0.21 0.10
N VAL A 10 -9.30 0.92 0.12
CA VAL A 10 -9.25 2.36 0.29
C VAL A 10 -8.48 3.00 -0.87
N ALA A 11 -9.04 4.09 -1.40
CA ALA A 11 -8.32 4.92 -2.35
C ALA A 11 -7.34 5.83 -1.61
N VAL A 12 -6.14 5.95 -2.15
CA VAL A 12 -5.16 6.92 -1.69
C VAL A 12 -5.72 8.34 -1.89
N ARG A 13 -5.75 9.14 -0.83
CA ARG A 13 -6.27 10.52 -0.84
C ARG A 13 -5.15 11.49 -0.46
N GLY A 14 -4.72 12.29 -1.43
CA GLY A 14 -3.77 13.38 -1.21
C GLY A 14 -3.61 14.19 -2.48
N TRP A 15 -4.07 15.45 -2.45
CA TRP A 15 -3.88 16.40 -3.57
C TRP A 15 -2.61 17.23 -3.43
N LEU A 16 -1.79 16.97 -2.42
CA LEU A 16 -0.47 17.56 -2.28
C LEU A 16 0.49 16.47 -1.82
N PRO A 17 1.37 15.96 -2.69
CA PRO A 17 2.48 15.14 -2.22
C PRO A 17 3.29 15.98 -1.25
N LYS A 18 3.45 15.51 -0.01
CA LYS A 18 4.52 16.05 0.84
C LYS A 18 5.80 15.73 0.07
N HIS A 19 6.64 16.73 -0.17
CA HIS A 19 7.96 16.47 -0.71
C HIS A 19 8.64 15.52 0.27
N SER A 20 8.85 14.27 -0.17
CA SER A 20 9.66 13.36 0.62
C SER A 20 11.05 13.96 0.75
N HIS A 21 11.83 13.51 1.73
CA HIS A 21 13.25 13.85 1.82
C HIS A 21 14.05 13.41 0.56
N ARG A 22 13.43 12.67 -0.36
CA ARG A 22 14.00 12.25 -1.65
C ARG A 22 13.37 13.08 -2.79
N PRO A 23 14.15 13.87 -3.55
CA PRO A 23 13.63 14.87 -4.48
C PRO A 23 12.75 14.32 -5.63
N ASN A 24 12.80 13.01 -5.89
CA ASN A 24 12.07 12.35 -6.98
C ASN A 24 10.96 11.38 -6.51
N ILE A 25 10.61 11.41 -5.22
CA ILE A 25 9.54 10.57 -4.67
C ILE A 25 8.41 11.44 -4.16
N LEU A 26 7.21 11.10 -4.62
CA LEU A 26 5.95 11.67 -4.14
C LEU A 26 5.37 10.74 -3.08
N GLU A 27 5.02 11.31 -1.92
CA GLU A 27 4.33 10.58 -0.86
C GLU A 27 2.83 10.82 -0.95
N TYR A 28 2.07 9.74 -0.85
CA TYR A 28 0.62 9.79 -0.76
C TYR A 28 0.14 8.97 0.43
N THR A 29 -1.02 9.34 0.97
CA THR A 29 -1.56 8.77 2.20
C THR A 29 -2.98 8.23 2.01
N ALA A 30 -3.31 7.19 2.77
CA ALA A 30 -4.67 6.65 2.87
C ALA A 30 -4.93 6.29 4.33
N GLU A 31 -6.19 6.43 4.77
CA GLU A 31 -6.63 6.03 6.11
C GLU A 31 -7.68 4.94 5.98
N PHE A 32 -7.48 3.84 6.71
CA PHE A 32 -8.41 2.72 6.74
C PHE A 32 -8.46 2.12 8.15
N ASN A 33 -9.58 1.48 8.47
CA ASN A 33 -9.79 0.80 9.75
C ASN A 33 -9.74 -0.71 9.55
N VAL A 34 -9.31 -1.41 10.60
CA VAL A 34 -9.33 -2.87 10.70
C VAL A 34 -10.00 -3.29 12.01
N ASP A 35 -10.49 -4.52 12.08
CA ASP A 35 -11.08 -5.05 13.30
C ASP A 35 -10.03 -5.13 14.43
N PRO A 36 -10.42 -5.01 15.71
CA PRO A 36 -9.47 -5.07 16.83
C PRO A 36 -8.64 -6.35 16.90
N ASP A 37 -9.14 -7.44 16.33
CA ASP A 37 -8.47 -8.74 16.31
C ASP A 37 -7.77 -9.03 14.96
N PHE A 38 -7.59 -8.02 14.09
CA PHE A 38 -7.00 -8.15 12.75
C PHE A 38 -5.58 -8.74 12.76
N GLY A 39 -4.82 -8.46 13.82
CA GLY A 39 -3.41 -8.82 13.93
C GLY A 39 -2.50 -7.89 13.10
N LEU A 40 -1.24 -8.27 12.94
CA LEU A 40 -0.27 -7.53 12.16
C LEU A 40 -0.43 -7.82 10.65
N PRO A 41 -0.56 -6.78 9.80
CA PRO A 41 -0.57 -6.95 8.35
C PRO A 41 0.74 -7.58 7.83
N GLY A 42 0.65 -8.72 7.13
CA GLY A 42 1.79 -9.35 6.45
C GLY A 42 1.87 -9.08 4.94
N ALA A 43 0.80 -8.54 4.34
CA ALA A 43 0.77 -8.20 2.92
C ALA A 43 -0.17 -7.02 2.62
N VAL A 44 0.13 -6.29 1.55
CA VAL A 44 -0.68 -5.20 1.01
C VAL A 44 -1.01 -5.50 -0.45
N ILE A 45 -2.29 -5.31 -0.82
CA ILE A 45 -2.77 -5.42 -2.20
C ILE A 45 -2.91 -4.02 -2.79
N VAL A 46 -2.26 -3.77 -3.93
CA VAL A 46 -2.29 -2.49 -4.65
C VAL A 46 -2.94 -2.68 -6.02
N THR A 47 -3.83 -1.76 -6.36
CA THR A 47 -4.43 -1.64 -7.70
C THR A 47 -4.10 -0.26 -8.24
N ASN A 48 -3.62 -0.20 -9.49
CA ASN A 48 -3.40 1.06 -10.19
C ASN A 48 -4.59 1.33 -11.12
N LEU A 49 -5.39 2.33 -10.77
CA LEU A 49 -6.57 2.76 -11.55
C LEU A 49 -6.24 3.89 -12.55
N HIS A 50 -4.98 4.27 -12.69
CA HIS A 50 -4.54 5.24 -13.70
C HIS A 50 -4.26 4.57 -15.04
N ASP A 51 -4.25 5.35 -16.11
CA ASP A 51 -3.97 4.88 -17.48
C ASP A 51 -2.51 4.46 -17.70
N LYS A 52 -1.59 4.85 -16.80
CA LYS A 52 -0.16 4.58 -16.92
C LYS A 52 0.37 3.88 -15.68
N GLU A 53 1.37 3.04 -15.88
CA GLU A 53 2.12 2.44 -14.78
C GLU A 53 2.87 3.50 -13.96
N PHE A 54 3.09 3.19 -12.68
CA PHE A 54 3.95 3.97 -11.81
C PHE A 54 4.91 3.07 -11.05
N TYR A 55 6.05 3.63 -10.66
CA TYR A 55 7.03 2.92 -9.85
C TYR A 55 6.72 3.08 -8.37
N LEU A 56 6.35 1.99 -7.71
CA LEU A 56 6.11 1.97 -6.27
C LEU A 56 7.40 1.62 -5.53
N VAL A 57 7.85 2.53 -4.66
CA VAL A 57 9.08 2.36 -3.89
C VAL A 57 8.82 1.52 -2.64
N GLU A 58 7.88 1.96 -1.80
CA GLU A 58 7.60 1.39 -0.49
C GLU A 58 6.19 1.77 -0.04
N ILE A 59 5.58 0.93 0.81
CA ILE A 59 4.37 1.26 1.56
C ILE A 59 4.72 1.21 3.04
N MET A 60 4.28 2.22 3.80
CA MET A 60 4.42 2.29 5.25
C MET A 60 3.02 2.30 5.86
N ILE A 61 2.75 1.37 6.78
CA ILE A 61 1.52 1.36 7.57
C ILE A 61 1.86 1.78 9.00
N GLN A 62 1.08 2.73 9.53
CA GLN A 62 1.21 3.25 10.90
C GLN A 62 -0.09 2.96 11.69
N GLY A 63 -0.01 3.05 13.02
CA GLY A 63 -1.17 2.90 13.90
C GLY A 63 -1.30 1.56 14.63
N PHE A 64 -0.28 0.70 14.56
CA PHE A 64 -0.17 -0.52 15.37
C PHE A 64 0.76 -0.27 16.57
N ASP A 65 0.52 -0.99 17.67
CA ASP A 65 1.30 -0.85 18.92
C ASP A 65 2.78 -1.22 18.72
N GLU A 66 3.07 -2.13 17.78
CA GLU A 66 4.40 -2.58 17.40
C GLU A 66 5.17 -1.55 16.54
N GLY A 67 4.54 -0.45 16.14
CA GLY A 67 5.13 0.63 15.37
C GLY A 67 4.78 0.59 13.87
N SER A 68 5.65 1.20 13.06
CA SER A 68 5.44 1.27 11.59
C SER A 68 5.87 -0.03 10.91
N ILE A 69 5.03 -0.54 10.00
CA ILE A 69 5.31 -1.74 9.21
C ILE A 69 5.67 -1.32 7.79
N PHE A 70 6.79 -1.83 7.27
CA PHE A 70 7.32 -1.47 5.97
C PHE A 70 7.15 -2.62 4.96
N PHE A 71 6.71 -2.26 3.77
CA PHE A 71 6.54 -3.16 2.63
C PHE A 71 7.40 -2.63 1.48
N PRO A 72 8.67 -3.08 1.36
CA PRO A 72 9.51 -2.67 0.25
C PRO A 72 8.93 -3.22 -1.05
N ALA A 73 8.61 -2.34 -2.00
CA ALA A 73 7.96 -2.71 -3.24
C ALA A 73 8.96 -2.76 -4.40
N ASN A 74 9.72 -1.67 -4.61
CA ASN A 74 10.70 -1.49 -5.68
C ASN A 74 10.27 -2.10 -7.01
N SER A 75 9.07 -1.75 -7.47
CA SER A 75 8.48 -2.37 -8.65
C SER A 75 7.49 -1.48 -9.37
N TRP A 76 7.36 -1.69 -10.69
CA TRP A 76 6.33 -1.08 -11.51
C TRP A 76 4.97 -1.72 -11.22
N VAL A 77 3.96 -0.88 -11.02
CA VAL A 77 2.55 -1.27 -10.88
C VAL A 77 1.83 -0.88 -12.17
N HIS A 78 1.56 -1.88 -13.01
CA HIS A 78 0.86 -1.68 -14.27
C HIS A 78 -0.55 -1.14 -14.05
N SER A 79 -1.03 -0.35 -15.02
CA SER A 79 -2.43 0.02 -15.07
C SER A 79 -3.31 -1.23 -15.05
N GLN A 80 -4.44 -1.18 -14.33
CA GLN A 80 -5.45 -2.24 -14.40
C GLN A 80 -5.98 -2.45 -15.83
N HIS A 81 -5.89 -1.43 -16.68
CA HIS A 81 -6.27 -1.53 -18.10
C HIS A 81 -5.31 -2.41 -18.91
N ASP A 82 -4.02 -2.46 -18.54
CA ASP A 82 -3.00 -3.28 -19.20
C ASP A 82 -2.88 -4.67 -18.58
N ASN A 83 -2.95 -4.74 -17.24
CA ASN A 83 -2.92 -5.98 -16.49
C ASN A 83 -3.98 -5.94 -15.37
N PRO A 84 -5.06 -6.74 -15.47
CA PRO A 84 -6.13 -6.74 -14.48
C PRO A 84 -5.74 -7.40 -13.14
N GLU A 85 -4.59 -8.09 -13.07
CA GLU A 85 -4.12 -8.71 -11.83
C GLU A 85 -3.65 -7.66 -10.82
N LYS A 86 -4.19 -7.76 -9.60
CA LYS A 86 -3.78 -6.92 -8.47
C LYS A 86 -2.38 -7.31 -8.00
N ARG A 87 -1.58 -6.31 -7.64
CA ARG A 87 -0.21 -6.54 -7.12
C ARG A 87 -0.25 -6.78 -5.63
N VAL A 88 0.53 -7.74 -5.15
CA VAL A 88 0.67 -8.04 -3.72
C VAL A 88 2.11 -7.78 -3.30
N PHE A 89 2.29 -7.08 -2.20
CA PHE A 89 3.59 -6.79 -1.59
C PHE A 89 3.61 -7.33 -0.17
N PHE A 90 4.70 -8.00 0.22
CA PHE A 90 4.85 -8.61 1.54
C PHE A 90 5.77 -7.76 2.43
N SER A 91 5.53 -7.82 3.75
CA SER A 91 6.46 -7.21 4.71
C SER A 91 7.80 -7.93 4.69
N ASN A 92 8.88 -7.21 4.96
CA ASN A 92 10.24 -7.78 5.05
C ASN A 92 10.60 -8.33 6.45
N GLN A 93 9.60 -8.48 7.32
CA GLN A 93 9.72 -9.03 8.67
C GLN A 93 9.87 -10.55 8.64
#